data_AF-A0A534IWZ5-F1
#
_entry.id   AF-A0A534IWZ5-F1
#
_cell.length_a   1.000
_cell.length_b   1.000
_cell.length_c   1.000
_cell.angle_alpha   90.00
_cell.angle_beta   90.00
_cell.angle_gamma   90.00
#
_symmetry.space_group_name_H-M   'P 1'
#
loop_
_entity.id
_entity.type
_entity.pdbx_description
1 polymer ?
#
loop_
_entity_poly.entity_id
_entity_poly.type
_entity_poly.pdbx_seq_one_letter_code
_entity_poly.pdbx_strand_id
1 'polypeptide(L)'
;MWDAGEGSLSDKNSVRNRGVASLSDTSLSIVSKAITGGPSSRFSGDGVPGALIDGKKIADDVRADLKPRLAALADRGIVPGLAAIIVGEDPGSKLYVKMKGKASEEMGLAHWTVELPEQVPERRLLDEIARLNADSKVHGILVQRPLPPQIRVDAAVSAVDPQKDVDCFH
;
A
#
# COMPACT_ATOMS: atom_id res chain seq x y z
N MET A 1 -18.47 5.16 53.74
CA MET A 1 -17.60 5.01 54.93
C MET A 1 -16.96 3.64 54.80
N TRP A 2 -15.62 3.62 54.65
CA TRP A 2 -14.66 2.49 54.46
C TRP A 2 -14.72 1.83 53.07
N ASP A 3 -13.76 1.89 52.14
CA ASP A 3 -12.30 2.14 52.09
C ASP A 3 -11.35 0.93 52.33
N ALA A 4 -10.24 0.95 51.60
CA ALA A 4 -9.09 0.02 51.45
C ALA A 4 -9.30 -1.22 50.53
N GLY A 5 -8.41 -1.60 49.60
CA GLY A 5 -7.06 -1.14 49.22
C GLY A 5 -6.52 -2.04 48.07
N GLU A 6 -5.93 -1.43 47.03
CA GLU A 6 -4.53 -1.53 46.58
C GLU A 6 -4.09 -2.76 45.74
N GLY A 7 -3.34 -2.45 44.65
CA GLY A 7 -2.55 -3.39 43.83
C GLY A 7 -2.74 -3.17 42.31
N SER A 8 -2.24 -2.07 41.72
CA SER A 8 -0.99 -1.99 40.95
C SER A 8 -0.80 -3.04 39.85
N LEU A 9 -0.90 -2.64 38.57
CA LEU A 9 0.19 -2.76 37.58
C LEU A 9 -0.22 -2.25 36.18
N SER A 10 0.46 -1.17 35.78
CA SER A 10 0.89 -0.80 34.42
C SER A 10 -0.12 -0.67 33.28
N ASP A 11 -0.66 0.55 33.13
CA ASP A 11 -1.13 1.06 31.83
C ASP A 11 -0.17 2.15 31.32
N LYS A 12 0.60 1.80 30.28
CA LYS A 12 1.34 2.77 29.46
C LYS A 12 0.81 2.68 28.03
N ASN A 13 -0.06 3.60 27.64
CA ASN A 13 0.05 4.29 26.35
C ASN A 13 -0.98 5.44 26.25
N SER A 14 -0.59 6.60 26.77
CA SER A 14 -1.24 7.87 26.42
C SER A 14 -0.48 8.53 25.28
N VAL A 15 -1.17 8.60 24.15
CA VAL A 15 -0.96 9.50 23.01
C VAL A 15 -0.45 10.88 23.45
N ARG A 16 0.66 11.35 22.87
CA ARG A 16 0.90 12.80 22.64
C ARG A 16 1.67 13.03 21.35
N ASN A 17 1.14 13.97 20.58
CA ASN A 17 1.69 14.52 19.35
C ASN A 17 2.27 15.92 19.63
N ARG A 18 3.24 16.30 18.79
CA ARG A 18 3.84 17.63 18.52
C ARG A 18 5.12 18.03 19.26
N GLY A 19 6.12 18.36 18.44
CA GLY A 19 7.27 19.18 18.83
C GLY A 19 8.48 19.00 17.90
N VAL A 20 8.43 19.58 16.71
CA VAL A 20 9.56 19.67 15.77
C VAL A 20 10.44 20.85 16.19
N ALA A 21 11.75 20.63 16.38
CA ALA A 21 12.79 21.63 16.09
C ALA A 21 14.21 21.02 16.07
N SER A 22 14.90 21.29 14.96
CA SER A 22 16.35 21.57 14.86
C SER A 22 17.34 20.44 15.18
N LEU A 23 17.85 19.81 14.11
CA LEU A 23 19.25 19.42 14.05
C LEU A 23 19.83 19.88 12.71
N SER A 24 20.68 20.91 12.79
CA SER A 24 21.77 21.13 11.85
C SER A 24 22.72 19.94 11.93
N ASP A 25 23.03 19.29 10.81
CA ASP A 25 24.42 19.24 10.39
C ASP A 25 24.58 18.70 8.96
N THR A 26 25.16 19.57 8.16
CA THR A 26 26.07 19.35 7.05
C THR A 26 26.68 17.95 6.98
N SER A 27 26.23 17.14 6.02
CA SER A 27 27.06 16.28 5.15
C SER A 27 26.14 15.27 4.48
N LEU A 28 26.01 15.36 3.16
CA LEU A 28 25.80 14.26 2.19
C LEU A 28 25.55 14.83 0.78
N SER A 29 26.32 15.85 0.39
CA SER A 29 26.33 16.41 -0.98
C SER A 29 27.34 15.73 -1.91
N ILE A 30 27.77 14.50 -1.62
CA ILE A 30 28.88 13.84 -2.34
C ILE A 30 28.44 12.70 -3.29
N VAL A 31 27.14 12.54 -3.56
CA VAL A 31 26.69 11.56 -4.60
C VAL A 31 25.82 12.20 -5.69
N SER A 32 26.16 13.41 -6.12
CA SER A 32 25.52 14.05 -7.30
C SER A 32 26.53 14.78 -8.20
N LYS A 33 27.74 14.23 -8.37
CA LYS A 33 28.74 14.80 -9.30
C LYS A 33 29.49 13.73 -10.08
N ALA A 34 28.75 12.88 -10.78
CA ALA A 34 29.31 11.94 -11.76
C ALA A 34 28.32 11.65 -12.91
N ILE A 35 27.79 12.68 -13.57
CA ILE A 35 27.11 12.55 -14.87
C ILE A 35 27.37 13.73 -15.84
N THR A 36 28.44 14.51 -15.62
CA THR A 36 28.84 15.56 -16.57
C THR A 36 30.14 15.21 -17.28
N GLY A 37 30.01 14.79 -18.53
CA GLY A 37 30.99 15.07 -19.60
C GLY A 37 32.03 13.98 -19.90
N GLY A 38 31.76 13.18 -20.94
CA GLY A 38 32.74 12.38 -21.68
C GLY A 38 32.22 12.09 -23.09
N PRO A 39 33.05 12.13 -24.15
CA PRO A 39 32.60 12.32 -25.52
C PRO A 39 31.84 11.11 -26.07
N SER A 40 30.71 11.44 -26.69
CA SER A 40 29.84 10.59 -27.50
C SER A 40 30.62 9.65 -28.43
N SER A 41 30.62 8.36 -28.13
CA SER A 41 30.87 7.34 -29.13
C SER A 41 29.66 7.22 -30.04
N ARG A 42 29.94 7.28 -31.34
CA ARG A 42 29.00 7.34 -32.46
C ARG A 42 28.10 6.11 -32.48
N PHE A 43 26.84 6.27 -32.05
CA PHE A 43 25.75 5.51 -32.62
C PHE A 43 25.38 6.17 -33.94
N SER A 44 26.02 5.73 -35.03
CA SER A 44 25.53 5.99 -36.38
C SER A 44 24.37 5.02 -36.64
N GLY A 45 23.19 5.41 -36.17
CA GLY A 45 21.94 4.83 -36.59
C GLY A 45 20.95 5.97 -36.73
N ASP A 46 20.39 6.15 -37.92
CA ASP A 46 19.29 7.09 -38.20
C ASP A 46 17.98 6.59 -37.55
N GLY A 47 18.05 6.26 -36.26
CA GLY A 47 16.94 5.84 -35.44
C GLY A 47 16.32 7.06 -34.81
N VAL A 48 15.07 7.37 -35.16
CA VAL A 48 14.26 8.34 -34.43
C VAL A 48 14.33 7.96 -32.94
N PRO A 49 14.79 8.84 -32.03
CA PRO A 49 14.85 8.51 -30.62
C PRO A 49 13.43 8.14 -30.15
N GLY A 50 13.31 7.00 -29.48
CA GLY A 50 12.03 6.54 -28.96
C GLY A 50 11.42 7.59 -28.03
N ALA A 51 10.11 7.81 -28.15
CA ALA A 51 9.40 8.72 -27.26
C ALA A 51 9.47 8.22 -25.81
N LEU A 52 9.84 9.09 -24.88
CA LEU A 52 9.86 8.78 -23.45
C LEU A 52 8.43 8.57 -22.95
N ILE A 53 8.16 7.39 -22.38
CA ILE A 53 6.90 7.13 -21.68
C ILE A 53 7.07 7.56 -20.22
N ASP A 54 6.57 8.75 -19.89
CA ASP A 54 6.56 9.27 -18.52
C ASP A 54 5.39 8.67 -17.72
N GLY A 55 5.65 7.53 -17.08
CA GLY A 55 4.66 6.84 -16.25
C GLY A 55 4.19 7.66 -15.04
N LYS A 56 5.01 8.59 -14.54
CA LYS A 56 4.61 9.47 -13.43
C LYS A 56 3.56 10.46 -13.90
N LYS A 57 3.81 11.14 -15.02
CA LYS A 57 2.83 12.06 -15.60
C LYS A 57 1.52 11.34 -15.93
N ILE A 58 1.59 10.16 -16.53
CA ILE A 58 0.40 9.36 -16.87
C ILE A 58 -0.40 9.01 -15.60
N ALA A 59 0.27 8.57 -14.53
CA ALA A 59 -0.40 8.26 -13.26
C ALA A 59 -1.05 9.51 -12.64
N ASP A 60 -0.40 10.67 -12.71
CA ASP A 60 -0.95 11.93 -12.20
C ASP A 60 -2.19 12.37 -13.00
N ASP A 61 -2.16 12.23 -14.34
CA ASP A 61 -3.30 12.50 -15.20
C ASP A 61 -4.50 11.58 -14.86
N VAL A 62 -4.25 10.29 -14.63
CA VAL A 62 -5.29 9.33 -14.20
C VAL A 62 -5.88 9.70 -12.84
N ARG A 63 -5.05 10.09 -11.87
CA ARG A 63 -5.53 10.54 -10.55
C ARG A 63 -6.39 11.80 -10.67
N ALA A 64 -5.99 12.74 -11.54
CA ALA A 64 -6.76 13.95 -11.79
C ALA A 64 -8.16 13.64 -12.33
N ASP A 65 -8.28 12.67 -13.24
CA ASP A 65 -9.59 12.21 -13.77
C ASP A 65 -10.43 11.45 -12.72
N LEU A 66 -9.80 10.67 -11.85
CA LEU A 66 -10.51 9.92 -10.81
C LEU A 66 -11.07 10.83 -9.71
N LYS A 67 -10.40 11.93 -9.38
CA LYS A 67 -10.77 12.82 -8.27
C LYS A 67 -12.22 13.33 -8.33
N PRO A 68 -12.75 13.88 -9.44
CA PRO A 68 -14.16 14.30 -9.51
C PRO A 68 -15.13 13.11 -9.40
N ARG A 69 -14.76 11.92 -9.88
CA ARG A 69 -15.60 10.71 -9.78
C ARG A 69 -15.72 10.24 -8.33
N LEU A 70 -14.62 10.28 -7.58
CA LEU A 70 -14.60 9.98 -6.15
C LEU A 70 -15.39 11.01 -5.35
N ALA A 71 -15.30 12.29 -5.69
CA ALA A 71 -16.11 13.34 -5.06
C ALA A 71 -17.62 13.08 -5.27
N ALA A 72 -18.04 12.76 -6.49
CA ALA A 72 -19.44 12.44 -6.77
C ALA A 72 -19.96 11.18 -6.03
N LEU A 73 -19.08 10.21 -5.75
CA LEU A 73 -19.43 9.07 -4.89
C LEU A 73 -19.54 9.49 -3.43
N ALA A 74 -18.61 10.32 -2.94
CA ALA A 74 -18.63 10.83 -1.58
C ALA A 74 -19.89 11.67 -1.30
N ASP A 75 -20.36 12.47 -2.27
CA ASP A 75 -21.62 13.24 -2.18
C ASP A 75 -22.85 12.32 -2.01
N ARG A 76 -22.75 11.07 -2.46
CA ARG A 76 -23.77 10.02 -2.29
C ARG A 76 -23.55 9.19 -1.02
N GLY A 77 -22.58 9.55 -0.19
CA GLY A 77 -22.20 8.79 1.01
C GLY A 77 -21.43 7.50 0.72
N ILE A 78 -20.90 7.33 -0.48
CA ILE A 78 -20.15 6.14 -0.89
C ILE A 78 -18.66 6.46 -0.88
N VAL A 79 -17.90 5.70 -0.10
CA VAL A 79 -16.43 5.76 -0.08
C VAL A 79 -15.89 4.42 -0.59
N PRO A 80 -15.29 4.37 -1.79
CA PRO A 80 -14.64 3.17 -2.27
C PRO A 80 -13.55 2.71 -1.30
N GLY A 81 -13.42 1.39 -1.16
CA GLY A 81 -12.59 0.78 -0.13
C GLY A 81 -11.69 -0.31 -0.70
N LEU A 82 -10.40 -0.26 -0.39
CA LEU A 82 -9.40 -1.23 -0.82
C LEU A 82 -8.81 -1.95 0.39
N ALA A 83 -8.89 -3.28 0.39
CA ALA A 83 -8.21 -4.12 1.38
C ALA A 83 -6.98 -4.79 0.76
N ALA A 84 -5.84 -4.68 1.43
CA ALA A 84 -4.62 -5.42 1.07
C ALA A 84 -4.32 -6.46 2.15
N ILE A 85 -4.07 -7.70 1.75
CA ILE A 85 -3.59 -8.76 2.63
C ILE A 85 -2.11 -8.99 2.35
N ILE A 86 -1.31 -9.02 3.40
CA ILE A 86 0.10 -9.41 3.34
C ILE A 86 0.33 -10.59 4.29
N VAL A 87 1.11 -11.56 3.84
CA VAL A 87 1.50 -12.71 4.64
C VAL A 87 3.02 -12.74 4.79
N GLY A 88 3.49 -12.67 6.03
CA GLY A 88 4.91 -12.64 6.37
C GLY A 88 5.52 -11.24 6.39
N GLU A 89 6.85 -11.21 6.40
CA GLU A 89 7.63 -10.02 6.77
C GLU A 89 8.50 -9.47 5.63
N ASP A 90 8.24 -9.87 4.38
CA ASP A 90 9.01 -9.40 3.23
C ASP A 90 9.01 -7.85 3.15
N PRO A 91 10.17 -7.19 3.32
CA PRO A 91 10.24 -5.72 3.39
C PRO A 91 9.76 -5.04 2.11
N GLY A 92 9.98 -5.67 0.95
CA GLY A 92 9.51 -5.18 -0.33
C GLY A 92 7.98 -5.13 -0.38
N SER A 93 7.34 -6.25 -0.03
CA SER A 93 5.89 -6.38 0.06
C SER A 93 5.27 -5.37 1.03
N LYS A 94 5.86 -5.19 2.22
CA LYS A 94 5.41 -4.18 3.19
C LYS A 94 5.50 -2.76 2.65
N LEU A 95 6.59 -2.43 1.96
CA LEU A 95 6.74 -1.12 1.34
C LEU A 95 5.69 -0.90 0.24
N TYR A 96 5.46 -1.88 -0.63
CA TYR A 96 4.48 -1.79 -1.70
C TYR A 96 3.05 -1.60 -1.17
N VAL A 97 2.65 -2.38 -0.16
CA VAL A 97 1.32 -2.24 0.47
C VAL A 97 1.18 -0.87 1.13
N LYS A 98 2.21 -0.40 1.82
CA LYS A 98 2.22 0.96 2.41
C LYS A 98 2.06 2.04 1.35
N MET A 99 2.74 1.93 0.21
CA MET A 99 2.60 2.87 -0.90
C MET A 99 1.18 2.86 -1.49
N LYS A 100 0.56 1.68 -1.64
CA LYS A 100 -0.83 1.54 -2.10
C LYS A 100 -1.83 2.15 -1.10
N GLY A 101 -1.63 1.92 0.19
CA GLY A 101 -2.44 2.52 1.24
C GLY A 101 -2.35 4.04 1.23
N LYS A 102 -1.13 4.60 1.18
CA LYS A 102 -0.91 6.04 1.07
C LYS A 102 -1.58 6.64 -0.17
N ALA A 103 -1.45 6.00 -1.33
CA ALA A 103 -2.10 6.48 -2.56
C ALA A 103 -3.64 6.43 -2.45
N SER A 104 -4.17 5.43 -1.76
CA SER A 104 -5.62 5.32 -1.51
C SER A 104 -6.12 6.46 -0.61
N GLU A 105 -5.40 6.74 0.47
CA GLU A 105 -5.70 7.84 1.40
C GLU A 105 -5.61 9.21 0.71
N GLU A 106 -4.57 9.46 -0.10
CA GLU A 106 -4.40 10.70 -0.85
C GLU A 106 -5.53 10.97 -1.84
N MET A 107 -6.17 9.89 -2.33
CA MET A 107 -7.31 9.94 -3.23
C MET A 107 -8.67 9.94 -2.50
N GLY A 108 -8.69 9.83 -1.17
CA GLY A 108 -9.90 9.82 -0.35
C GLY A 108 -10.63 8.48 -0.31
N LEU A 109 -9.95 7.38 -0.61
CA LEU A 109 -10.48 6.02 -0.45
C LEU A 109 -10.32 5.53 0.99
N ALA A 110 -11.20 4.62 1.40
CA ALA A 110 -10.97 3.80 2.59
C ALA A 110 -9.93 2.72 2.27
N HIS A 111 -9.09 2.40 3.25
CA HIS A 111 -8.03 1.42 3.08
C HIS A 111 -7.85 0.58 4.34
N TRP A 112 -7.59 -0.71 4.15
CA TRP A 112 -7.24 -1.64 5.22
C TRP A 112 -6.05 -2.49 4.81
N THR A 113 -5.10 -2.66 5.74
CA THR A 113 -4.05 -3.67 5.62
C THR A 113 -4.33 -4.79 6.63
N VAL A 114 -4.42 -6.02 6.14
CA VAL A 114 -4.47 -7.23 6.95
C VAL A 114 -3.08 -7.85 6.92
N GLU A 115 -2.36 -7.80 8.04
CA GLU A 115 -1.05 -8.44 8.20
C GLU A 115 -1.24 -9.81 8.88
N LEU A 116 -0.82 -10.86 8.18
CA LEU A 116 -0.80 -12.22 8.70
C LEU A 116 0.64 -12.70 8.89
N PRO A 117 0.94 -13.48 9.93
CA PRO A 117 2.29 -13.98 10.16
C PRO A 117 2.70 -14.98 9.07
N GLU A 118 4.01 -15.14 8.84
CA GLU A 118 4.54 -16.02 7.79
C GLU A 118 4.07 -17.47 7.93
N GLN A 119 3.99 -17.97 9.17
CA GLN A 119 3.56 -19.32 9.53
C GLN A 119 2.04 -19.50 9.59
N VAL A 120 1.26 -18.54 9.11
CA VAL A 120 -0.20 -18.62 9.13
C VAL A 120 -0.69 -19.85 8.34
N PRO A 121 -1.66 -20.63 8.85
CA PRO A 121 -2.28 -21.69 8.07
C PRO A 121 -3.05 -21.11 6.86
N GLU A 122 -3.01 -21.79 5.71
CA GLU A 122 -3.77 -21.40 4.49
C GLU A 122 -5.24 -21.08 4.82
N ARG A 123 -5.89 -21.92 5.64
CA ARG A 123 -7.28 -21.72 6.07
C ARG A 123 -7.53 -20.33 6.68
N ARG A 124 -6.59 -19.78 7.45
CA ARG A 124 -6.75 -18.46 8.08
C ARG A 124 -6.67 -17.33 7.06
N LEU A 125 -5.83 -17.47 6.03
CA LEU A 125 -5.83 -16.53 4.90
C LEU A 125 -7.17 -16.57 4.17
N LEU A 126 -7.70 -17.77 3.88
CA LEU A 126 -8.99 -17.93 3.22
C LEU A 126 -10.15 -17.38 4.06
N ASP A 127 -10.12 -17.57 5.38
CA ASP A 127 -11.11 -17.00 6.30
C ASP A 127 -11.10 -15.44 6.24
N GLU A 128 -9.92 -14.81 6.18
CA GLU A 128 -9.82 -13.35 6.04
C GLU A 128 -10.32 -12.86 4.67
N ILE A 129 -9.99 -13.57 3.59
CA ILE A 129 -10.51 -13.25 2.25
C ILE A 129 -12.04 -13.34 2.25
N ALA A 130 -12.61 -14.40 2.84
CA ALA A 130 -14.06 -14.56 2.95
C ALA A 130 -14.71 -13.43 3.76
N ARG A 131 -14.08 -13.01 4.86
CA ARG A 131 -14.55 -11.85 5.66
C ARG A 131 -14.56 -10.57 4.83
N LEU A 132 -13.50 -10.30 4.07
CA LEU A 132 -13.40 -9.12 3.20
C LEU A 132 -14.38 -9.17 2.01
N ASN A 133 -14.62 -10.35 1.44
CA ASN A 133 -15.65 -10.55 0.42
C ASN A 133 -17.05 -10.21 0.95
N ALA A 134 -17.36 -10.56 2.20
CA ALA A 134 -18.65 -10.26 2.81
C ALA A 134 -18.80 -8.80 3.26
N ASP A 135 -17.70 -8.04 3.40
CA ASP A 135 -17.75 -6.66 3.86
C ASP A 135 -18.18 -5.70 2.74
N SER A 136 -19.35 -5.09 2.90
CA SER A 136 -19.90 -4.08 1.98
C SER A 136 -19.06 -2.80 1.87
N LYS A 137 -18.16 -2.53 2.82
CA LYS A 137 -17.24 -1.39 2.75
C LYS A 137 -16.01 -1.68 1.89
N VAL A 138 -15.72 -2.96 1.64
CA VAL A 138 -14.58 -3.39 0.82
C VAL A 138 -15.07 -3.61 -0.61
N HIS A 139 -14.49 -2.85 -1.53
CA HIS A 139 -14.84 -2.87 -2.95
C HIS A 139 -13.74 -3.51 -3.81
N GLY A 140 -12.52 -3.55 -3.28
CA GLY A 140 -11.38 -4.23 -3.90
C GLY A 140 -10.55 -4.97 -2.86
N ILE A 141 -10.02 -6.13 -3.23
CA ILE A 141 -9.16 -6.97 -2.40
C ILE A 141 -7.90 -7.28 -3.19
N LEU A 142 -6.75 -7.08 -2.55
CA LEU A 142 -5.44 -7.38 -3.08
C LEU A 142 -4.72 -8.36 -2.16
N VAL A 143 -4.25 -9.48 -2.71
CA VAL A 143 -3.43 -10.45 -1.98
C VAL A 143 -1.97 -10.26 -2.40
N GLN A 144 -1.19 -9.60 -1.55
CA GLN A 144 0.19 -9.23 -1.88
C GLN A 144 1.08 -10.47 -1.99
N ARG A 145 1.79 -10.57 -3.12
CA ARG A 145 2.77 -11.62 -3.42
C ARG A 145 4.21 -11.14 -3.12
N PRO A 146 5.17 -12.05 -2.87
CA PRO A 146 5.02 -13.51 -2.85
C PRO A 146 4.30 -14.00 -1.58
N LEU A 147 3.57 -15.12 -1.71
CA LEU A 147 3.02 -15.83 -0.56
C LEU A 147 4.04 -16.86 -0.04
N PRO A 148 4.02 -17.19 1.27
CA PRO A 148 4.84 -18.27 1.82
C PRO A 148 4.59 -19.61 1.10
N PRO A 149 5.61 -20.48 0.99
CA PRO A 149 5.56 -21.69 0.15
C PRO A 149 4.50 -22.71 0.57
N GLN A 150 4.05 -22.67 1.82
CA GLN A 150 2.99 -23.55 2.32
C GLN A 150 1.58 -23.12 1.90
N ILE A 151 1.41 -21.92 1.32
CA ILE A 151 0.12 -21.41 0.86
C ILE A 151 0.04 -21.56 -0.66
N ARG A 152 -1.04 -22.18 -1.14
CA ARG A 152 -1.30 -22.30 -2.57
C ARG A 152 -1.82 -20.97 -3.11
N VAL A 153 -1.03 -20.35 -3.99
CA VAL A 153 -1.38 -19.06 -4.62
C VAL A 153 -2.72 -19.13 -5.34
N ASP A 154 -2.96 -20.18 -6.13
CA ASP A 154 -4.21 -20.34 -6.88
C ASP A 154 -5.43 -20.41 -5.95
N ALA A 155 -5.30 -21.07 -4.80
CA ALA A 155 -6.38 -21.15 -3.83
C ALA A 155 -6.71 -19.80 -3.20
N ALA A 156 -5.68 -18.99 -2.89
CA ALA A 156 -5.88 -17.64 -2.37
C ALA A 156 -6.49 -16.70 -3.42
N VAL A 157 -6.03 -16.79 -4.67
CA VAL A 157 -6.54 -15.99 -5.78
C VAL A 157 -8.00 -16.32 -6.06
N SER A 158 -8.33 -17.61 -6.26
CA SER A 158 -9.70 -18.04 -6.56
C SER A 158 -10.69 -17.84 -5.42
N ALA A 159 -10.22 -17.49 -4.22
CA ALA A 159 -11.07 -17.17 -3.09
C ALA A 159 -11.55 -15.72 -3.10
N VAL A 160 -10.90 -14.82 -3.85
CA VAL A 160 -11.34 -13.42 -3.98
C VAL A 160 -12.59 -13.37 -4.85
N ASP A 161 -13.63 -12.65 -4.43
CA ASP A 161 -14.82 -12.46 -5.28
C ASP A 161 -14.41 -11.77 -6.60
N PRO A 162 -14.79 -12.29 -7.78
CA PRO A 162 -14.46 -11.66 -9.07
C PRO A 162 -14.87 -10.20 -9.17
N GLN A 163 -15.91 -9.75 -8.45
CA GLN A 163 -16.33 -8.35 -8.42
C GLN A 163 -15.42 -7.45 -7.57
N LYS A 164 -14.58 -8.06 -6.72
CA LYS A 164 -13.62 -7.38 -5.83
C LYS A 164 -12.17 -7.66 -6.22
N ASP A 165 -11.92 -8.46 -7.25
CA ASP A 165 -10.57 -8.78 -7.72
C ASP A 165 -9.97 -7.61 -8.52
N VAL A 166 -9.18 -6.79 -7.84
CA VAL A 166 -8.50 -5.64 -8.47
C VAL A 166 -7.18 -6.01 -9.15
N ASP A 167 -6.69 -7.23 -8.95
CA ASP A 167 -5.50 -7.75 -9.62
C ASP A 167 -5.84 -8.50 -10.93
N CYS A 168 -7.14 -8.71 -11.21
CA CYS A 168 -7.66 -9.33 -12.43
C CYS A 168 -7.06 -10.72 -12.71
N PHE A 169 -7.02 -11.58 -11.70
CA PHE A 169 -6.51 -12.94 -11.83
C PHE A 169 -7.58 -13.99 -12.17
N HIS A 170 -8.86 -13.62 -12.15
CA HIS A 170 -9.99 -14.46 -12.58
C HIS A 170 -10.23 -14.45 -14.10
#